data_AF-A0A2T4Y754-F1
#
_entry.id   AF-A0A2T4Y754-F1
#
_cell.length_a   1.000
_cell.length_b   1.000
_cell.length_c   1.000
_cell.angle_alpha   90.00
_cell.angle_beta   90.00
_cell.angle_gamma   90.00
#
_symmetry.space_group_name_H-M   'P 1'
#
loop_
_entity.id
_entity.type
_entity.pdbx_description
1 polymer ?
#
loop_
_entity_poly.entity_id
_entity_poly.type
_entity_poly.pdbx_seq_one_letter_code
_entity_poly.pdbx_strand_id
1 'polypeptide(L)'
;MARWSDAMKLSDYREHKGYLMAPGVYEIGYIQRDTFYPKYIGKAPVTLYQRIRTYGRDLGRSSHNACICELVEVNYHRLWFHVMRVSRPGGAALREAMLMRRFSIRDSGLYEWNYRYEYAPLIEAGYLLRQ
;
A
#
# COMPACT_ATOMS: atom_id res chain seq x y z
N MET A 1 18.01 -4.88 -8.72
CA MET A 1 16.62 -5.08 -9.21
C MET A 1 15.65 -4.74 -8.09
N ALA A 2 14.55 -4.04 -8.38
CA ALA A 2 13.50 -3.80 -7.39
C ALA A 2 12.67 -5.10 -7.26
N ARG A 3 12.72 -5.73 -6.09
CA ARG A 3 12.03 -6.98 -5.77
C ARG A 3 11.07 -6.69 -4.61
N TRP A 4 9.92 -7.35 -4.62
CA TRP A 4 9.06 -7.43 -3.45
C TRP A 4 9.77 -8.14 -2.30
N SER A 5 9.62 -7.63 -1.08
CA SER A 5 10.01 -8.36 0.12
C SER A 5 9.14 -9.60 0.30
N ASP A 6 9.54 -10.48 1.22
CA ASP A 6 8.60 -11.44 1.76
C ASP A 6 7.46 -10.71 2.49
N ALA A 7 6.31 -11.37 2.59
CA ALA A 7 5.16 -10.83 3.29
C ALA A 7 5.38 -10.85 4.81
N MET A 8 5.08 -9.73 5.44
CA MET A 8 5.18 -9.50 6.88
C MET A 8 3.78 -9.26 7.44
N LYS A 9 3.49 -9.74 8.65
CA LYS A 9 2.21 -9.44 9.30
C LYS A 9 2.14 -7.97 9.64
N LEU A 10 0.99 -7.36 9.39
CA LEU A 10 0.80 -5.93 9.67
C LEU A 10 0.92 -5.63 11.18
N SER A 11 0.51 -6.55 12.04
CA SER A 11 0.67 -6.44 13.50
C SER A 11 2.12 -6.31 13.96
N ASP A 12 3.05 -6.85 13.17
CA ASP A 12 4.44 -7.06 13.59
C ASP A 12 5.37 -6.02 12.94
N TYR A 13 4.80 -4.97 12.31
CA TYR A 13 5.56 -3.97 11.54
C TYR A 13 6.72 -3.31 12.31
N ARG A 14 6.60 -3.20 13.64
CA ARG A 14 7.62 -2.60 14.51
C ARG A 14 8.93 -3.41 14.51
N GLU A 15 8.84 -4.72 14.41
CA GLU A 15 9.99 -5.63 14.38
C GLU A 15 10.83 -5.40 13.12
N HIS A 16 10.20 -4.92 12.05
CA HIS A 16 10.83 -4.65 10.77
C HIS A 16 11.29 -3.19 10.59
N LYS A 17 11.29 -2.38 11.66
CA LYS A 17 11.59 -0.93 11.59
C LYS A 17 12.83 -0.62 10.75
N GLY A 18 13.96 -1.26 11.06
CA GLY A 18 15.22 -1.02 10.35
C GLY A 18 15.12 -1.25 8.83
N TYR A 19 14.43 -2.30 8.41
CA TYR A 19 14.22 -2.63 7.00
C TYR A 19 13.29 -1.62 6.28
N LEU A 20 12.32 -1.07 7.02
CA LEU A 20 11.31 -0.14 6.51
C LEU A 20 11.77 1.34 6.50
N MET A 21 12.98 1.65 6.97
CA MET A 21 13.58 3.00 6.92
C MET A 21 14.08 3.37 5.51
N ALA A 22 13.26 3.14 4.49
CA ALA A 22 13.56 3.47 3.10
C ALA A 22 12.29 3.93 2.38
N PRO A 23 12.40 4.78 1.34
CA PRO A 23 11.28 5.07 0.47
C PRO A 23 10.91 3.84 -0.36
N GLY A 24 9.64 3.75 -0.77
CA GLY A 24 9.17 2.57 -1.51
C GLY A 24 7.70 2.59 -1.84
N VAL A 25 7.26 1.45 -2.35
CA VAL A 25 5.84 1.10 -2.53
C VAL A 25 5.53 -0.09 -1.64
N TYR A 26 4.32 -0.17 -1.15
CA TYR A 26 3.84 -1.26 -0.32
C TYR A 26 2.51 -1.76 -0.83
N GLU A 27 2.23 -3.05 -0.62
CA GLU A 27 0.89 -3.61 -0.77
C GLU A 27 0.41 -4.15 0.57
N ILE A 28 -0.88 -4.04 0.82
CA ILE A 28 -1.59 -4.62 1.97
C ILE A 28 -2.62 -5.61 1.43
N GLY A 29 -2.72 -6.77 2.06
CA GLY A 29 -3.60 -7.83 1.61
C GLY A 29 -3.67 -8.99 2.58
N TYR A 30 -4.12 -10.13 2.06
CA TYR A 30 -4.28 -11.36 2.81
C TYR A 30 -3.29 -12.42 2.32
N ILE A 31 -2.94 -13.37 3.17
CA ILE A 31 -2.33 -14.63 2.73
C ILE A 31 -3.39 -15.72 2.77
N GLN A 32 -3.54 -16.45 1.67
CA GLN A 32 -4.33 -17.68 1.61
C GLN A 32 -3.53 -18.73 0.84
N ARG A 33 -3.41 -19.95 1.39
CA ARG A 33 -2.69 -21.06 0.73
C ARG A 33 -1.29 -20.63 0.23
N ASP A 34 -0.52 -19.98 1.12
CA ASP A 34 0.83 -19.46 0.86
C ASP A 34 0.95 -18.44 -0.27
N THR A 35 -0.18 -17.91 -0.75
CA THR A 35 -0.23 -16.90 -1.80
C THR A 35 -0.66 -15.56 -1.20
N PHE A 36 0.06 -14.49 -1.54
CA PHE A 36 -0.29 -13.13 -1.16
C PHE A 36 -1.34 -12.57 -2.12
N TYR A 37 -2.48 -12.18 -1.57
CA TYR A 37 -3.61 -11.56 -2.27
C TYR A 37 -3.66 -10.06 -1.90
N PRO A 38 -3.00 -9.20 -2.68
CA PRO A 38 -3.06 -7.76 -2.46
C PRO A 38 -4.49 -7.24 -2.62
N LYS A 39 -4.78 -6.21 -1.84
CA LYS A 39 -6.06 -5.48 -1.86
C LYS A 39 -5.87 -3.99 -1.99
N TYR A 40 -4.76 -3.50 -1.44
CA TYR A 40 -4.37 -2.11 -1.47
C TYR A 40 -2.89 -1.96 -1.86
N ILE A 41 -2.56 -0.93 -2.62
CA ILE A 41 -1.20 -0.48 -2.91
C ILE A 41 -1.04 0.97 -2.49
N GLY A 42 0.12 1.34 -1.97
CA GLY A 42 0.41 2.73 -1.66
C GLY A 42 1.89 3.09 -1.79
N LYS A 43 2.16 4.38 -1.95
CA LYS A 43 3.50 4.95 -1.96
C LYS A 43 3.96 5.48 -0.60
N ALA A 44 5.25 5.32 -0.34
CA ALA A 44 5.96 5.87 0.80
C ALA A 44 7.16 6.70 0.32
N PRO A 45 6.98 8.02 0.09
CA PRO A 45 8.03 8.87 -0.48
C PRO A 45 9.19 9.14 0.50
N VAL A 46 8.93 9.09 1.82
CA VAL A 46 9.93 9.33 2.86
C VAL A 46 10.43 8.00 3.43
N THR A 47 9.58 7.30 4.20
CA THR A 47 9.88 5.94 4.67
C THR A 47 8.63 5.06 4.63
N LEU A 48 8.81 3.80 4.27
CA LEU A 48 7.79 2.76 4.38
C LEU A 48 7.32 2.63 5.82
N TYR A 49 8.24 2.75 6.80
CA TYR A 49 7.90 2.66 8.21
C TYR A 49 6.85 3.71 8.61
N GLN A 50 7.04 4.97 8.23
CA GLN A 50 6.07 6.03 8.54
C GLN A 50 4.69 5.74 7.96
N ARG A 51 4.62 5.22 6.73
CA ARG A 51 3.34 4.85 6.09
C ARG A 51 2.70 3.62 6.74
N ILE A 52 3.43 2.54 6.92
CA ILE A 52 2.87 1.32 7.55
C ILE A 52 2.40 1.61 8.98
N ARG A 53 3.14 2.45 9.71
CA ARG A 53 2.78 2.88 11.06
C ARG A 53 1.41 3.55 11.12
N THR A 54 0.93 4.26 10.09
CA THR A 54 -0.40 4.91 10.11
C THR A 54 -1.56 3.93 10.14
N TYR A 55 -1.31 2.67 9.82
CA TYR A 55 -2.30 1.60 9.92
C TYR A 55 -2.29 0.87 11.27
N GLY A 56 -1.30 1.16 12.12
CA GLY A 56 -1.20 0.62 13.47
C GLY A 56 -2.24 1.24 14.40
N ARG A 57 -2.83 0.42 15.28
CA ARG A 57 -3.84 0.86 16.27
C ARG A 57 -3.32 1.89 17.28
N ASP A 58 -2.00 1.96 17.47
CA ASP A 58 -1.39 2.77 18.54
C ASP A 58 -1.39 4.28 18.29
N LEU A 59 -1.86 4.75 17.12
CA LEU A 59 -1.68 6.14 16.69
C LEU A 59 -2.93 7.02 16.72
N GLY A 60 -4.07 6.55 17.22
CA GLY A 60 -5.27 7.39 17.35
C GLY A 60 -5.61 8.13 16.05
N ARG A 61 -6.20 7.42 15.08
CA ARG A 61 -6.79 7.98 13.84
C ARG A 61 -6.03 9.14 13.18
N SER A 62 -4.72 9.00 12.98
CA SER A 62 -3.94 9.96 12.20
C SER A 62 -3.57 9.34 10.85
N SER A 63 -4.58 9.15 10.00
CA SER A 63 -4.40 8.64 8.64
C SER A 63 -4.81 9.63 7.57
N HIS A 64 -4.04 9.62 6.50
CA HIS A 64 -4.24 10.38 5.27
C HIS A 64 -5.46 9.89 4.46
N ASN A 65 -5.97 8.68 4.72
CA ASN A 65 -7.17 8.12 4.09
C ASN A 65 -7.99 7.37 5.13
N ALA A 66 -9.03 8.03 5.64
CA ALA A 66 -9.90 7.49 6.71
C ALA A 66 -10.56 6.16 6.30
N CYS A 67 -10.95 6.03 5.03
CA CYS A 67 -11.66 4.86 4.54
C CYS A 67 -10.78 3.60 4.45
N ILE A 68 -9.55 3.74 3.93
CA ILE A 68 -8.60 2.61 3.93
C ILE A 68 -8.24 2.22 5.35
N CYS A 69 -8.09 3.19 6.26
CA CYS A 69 -7.79 2.88 7.64
C CYS A 69 -8.90 2.11 8.34
N GLU A 70 -10.16 2.42 8.11
CA GLU A 70 -11.27 1.65 8.68
C GLU A 70 -11.25 0.19 8.20
N LEU A 71 -11.07 -0.03 6.89
CA LEU A 71 -10.95 -1.38 6.33
C LEU A 71 -9.78 -2.17 6.93
N VAL A 72 -8.64 -1.49 7.09
CA VAL A 72 -7.44 -2.09 7.68
C VAL A 72 -7.60 -2.32 9.18
N GLU A 73 -8.22 -1.41 9.94
CA GLU A 73 -8.38 -1.49 11.39
C GLU A 73 -9.27 -2.68 11.80
N VAL A 74 -10.35 -2.92 11.05
CA VAL A 74 -11.26 -4.06 11.25
C VAL A 74 -10.55 -5.39 10.96
N ASN A 75 -9.62 -5.40 10.01
CA ASN A 75 -8.93 -6.61 9.56
C ASN A 75 -7.49 -6.75 10.09
N TYR A 76 -7.02 -5.84 10.93
CA TYR A 76 -5.59 -5.61 11.22
C TYR A 76 -4.80 -6.88 11.53
N HIS A 77 -5.36 -7.76 12.37
CA HIS A 77 -4.71 -9.00 12.79
C HIS A 77 -4.61 -10.08 11.70
N ARG A 78 -5.36 -9.94 10.61
CA ARG A 78 -5.40 -10.88 9.48
C ARG A 78 -4.63 -10.37 8.26
N LEU A 79 -4.20 -9.11 8.31
CA LEU A 79 -3.55 -8.46 7.18
C LEU A 79 -2.04 -8.63 7.20
N TRP A 80 -1.52 -8.72 5.99
CA TRP A 80 -0.12 -8.82 5.69
C TRP A 80 0.26 -7.67 4.76
N PHE A 81 1.54 -7.32 4.76
CA PHE A 81 2.09 -6.35 3.84
C PHE A 81 3.43 -6.83 3.31
N HIS A 82 3.79 -6.35 2.14
CA HIS A 82 5.13 -6.50 1.58
C HIS A 82 5.49 -5.23 0.83
N VAL A 83 6.79 -5.02 0.65
CA VAL A 83 7.31 -3.73 0.21
C VAL A 83 8.34 -3.88 -0.89
N MET A 84 8.37 -2.89 -1.77
CA MET A 84 9.41 -2.69 -2.76
C MET A 84 10.14 -1.39 -2.45
N ARG A 85 11.39 -1.49 -1.99
CA ARG A 85 12.24 -0.33 -1.72
C ARG A 85 12.68 0.31 -3.04
N VAL A 86 12.71 1.63 -3.07
CA VAL A 86 13.25 2.40 -4.20
C VAL A 86 14.46 3.20 -3.73
N SER A 87 15.37 3.51 -4.66
CA SER A 87 16.60 4.25 -4.35
C SER A 87 16.40 5.76 -4.22
N ARG A 88 15.28 6.30 -4.72
CA ARG A 88 14.98 7.75 -4.70
C ARG A 88 13.50 8.00 -4.34
N PRO A 89 13.18 9.03 -3.53
CA PRO A 89 11.80 9.38 -3.16
C PRO A 89 10.81 9.46 -4.33
N GLY A 90 11.19 10.11 -5.44
CA GLY A 90 10.35 10.24 -6.64
C GLY A 90 10.07 8.90 -7.35
N GLY A 91 10.88 7.87 -7.10
CA GLY A 91 10.69 6.54 -7.67
C GLY A 91 9.48 5.80 -7.09
N ALA A 92 9.01 6.17 -5.89
CA ALA A 92 7.87 5.52 -5.25
C ALA A 92 6.56 5.83 -5.99
N ALA A 93 6.32 7.09 -6.33
CA ALA A 93 5.11 7.52 -7.04
C ALA A 93 5.03 6.94 -8.45
N LEU A 94 6.14 6.98 -9.20
CA LEU A 94 6.20 6.37 -10.53
C LEU A 94 5.92 4.85 -10.45
N ARG A 95 6.52 4.16 -9.48
CA ARG A 95 6.37 2.72 -9.33
C ARG A 95 4.93 2.32 -8.97
N GLU A 96 4.30 3.03 -8.03
CA GLU A 96 2.89 2.85 -7.67
C GLU A 96 1.99 3.03 -8.92
N ALA A 97 2.15 4.14 -9.65
CA ALA A 97 1.36 4.41 -10.85
C ALA A 97 1.51 3.31 -11.92
N MET A 98 2.73 2.81 -12.14
CA MET A 98 2.97 1.70 -13.07
C MET A 98 2.26 0.40 -12.64
N LEU A 99 2.27 0.09 -11.33
CA LEU A 99 1.63 -1.10 -10.78
C LEU A 99 0.10 -1.01 -10.88
N MET A 100 -0.48 0.14 -10.51
CA MET A 100 -1.92 0.40 -10.64
C MET A 100 -2.38 0.28 -12.10
N ARG A 101 -1.60 0.81 -13.06
CA ARG A 101 -1.89 0.66 -14.49
C ARG A 101 -1.81 -0.79 -14.97
N ARG A 102 -0.81 -1.54 -14.51
CA ARG A 102 -0.57 -2.93 -14.95
C ARG A 102 -1.63 -3.90 -14.45
N PHE A 103 -2.03 -3.79 -13.19
CA PHE A 103 -2.86 -4.79 -12.52
C PHE A 103 -4.33 -4.37 -12.34
N SER A 104 -4.68 -3.17 -12.82
CA SER A 104 -6.01 -2.59 -12.75
C SER A 104 -6.53 -2.36 -11.33
N ILE A 105 -7.31 -1.31 -11.18
CA ILE A 105 -7.96 -0.89 -9.95
C ILE A 105 -9.48 -0.90 -10.14
N ARG A 106 -10.05 -1.78 -10.98
CA ARG A 106 -11.51 -1.88 -11.21
C ARG A 106 -12.12 -3.04 -10.42
N ASP A 107 -13.44 -3.22 -10.48
CA ASP A 107 -14.08 -4.47 -10.04
C ASP A 107 -13.46 -5.64 -10.83
N SER A 108 -12.91 -6.64 -10.12
CA SER A 108 -12.00 -7.72 -10.59
C SER A 108 -10.51 -7.38 -10.77
N GLY A 109 -10.09 -6.15 -10.50
CA GLY A 109 -8.69 -5.73 -10.44
C GLY A 109 -7.98 -6.13 -9.14
N LEU A 110 -6.66 -6.10 -9.17
CA LEU A 110 -5.81 -6.57 -8.07
C LEU A 110 -5.83 -5.65 -6.84
N TYR A 111 -6.16 -4.37 -7.02
CA TYR A 111 -6.16 -3.35 -5.97
C TYR A 111 -7.58 -2.79 -5.72
N GLU A 112 -8.51 -3.67 -5.38
CA GLU A 112 -9.93 -3.33 -5.19
C GLU A 112 -10.18 -2.23 -4.13
N TRP A 113 -9.31 -2.08 -3.13
CA TRP A 113 -9.45 -1.02 -2.12
C TRP A 113 -8.99 0.33 -2.65
N ASN A 114 -8.01 0.39 -3.58
CA ASN A 114 -7.65 1.65 -4.24
C ASN A 114 -8.77 2.18 -5.13
N TYR A 115 -9.55 1.30 -5.77
CA TYR A 115 -10.70 1.70 -6.61
C TYR A 115 -11.67 2.61 -5.86
N ARG A 116 -12.03 2.17 -4.65
CA ARG A 116 -13.10 2.77 -3.86
C ARG A 116 -12.71 4.13 -3.27
N TYR A 117 -11.41 4.42 -3.10
CA TYR A 117 -10.97 5.53 -2.24
C TYR A 117 -9.81 6.39 -2.76
N GLU A 118 -9.18 6.05 -3.89
CA GLU A 118 -8.08 6.84 -4.49
C GLU A 118 -8.35 7.28 -5.94
N TYR A 119 -9.58 7.13 -6.43
CA TYR A 119 -9.94 7.47 -7.81
C TYR A 119 -10.21 8.96 -8.07
N ALA A 120 -10.60 9.74 -7.05
CA ALA A 120 -10.84 11.18 -7.24
C ALA A 120 -9.55 11.94 -7.65
N PRO A 121 -8.37 11.73 -7.00
CA PRO A 121 -7.15 12.47 -7.34
C PRO A 121 -6.54 12.11 -8.70
N LEU A 122 -6.70 10.88 -9.20
CA LEU A 122 -6.13 10.46 -10.51
C LEU A 122 -6.95 10.99 -11.70
N ILE A 123 -8.26 11.16 -11.53
CA ILE A 123 -9.13 11.84 -12.50
C ILE A 123 -8.87 13.36 -12.45
N GLU A 124 -8.79 13.96 -11.27
CA GLU A 124 -8.53 15.40 -11.10
C GLU A 124 -7.14 15.84 -11.59
N ALA A 125 -6.12 14.97 -11.45
CA ALA A 125 -4.77 15.22 -11.94
C ALA A 125 -4.55 14.85 -13.43
N GLY A 126 -5.59 14.43 -14.15
CA GLY A 126 -5.55 14.20 -15.60
C GLY A 126 -4.80 12.94 -16.07
N TYR A 127 -4.51 12.00 -15.18
CA TYR A 127 -3.72 10.79 -15.50
C TYR A 127 -4.57 9.63 -16.04
N LEU A 128 -5.90 9.74 -15.99
CA LEU A 128 -6.81 8.82 -16.65
C LEU A 128 -7.53 9.58 -17.77
N LEU A 129 -7.14 9.28 -19.02
CA LEU A 129 -7.91 9.68 -20.18
C LEU A 129 -9.33 9.12 -20.05
N ARG A 130 -10.33 10.01 -20.14
CA ARG A 130 -11.74 9.64 -20.29
C ARG A 130 -11.83 8.58 -21.39
N GLN A 131 -12.38 7.41 -21.05
CA GLN A 131 -12.97 6.53 -22.06
C GLN A 131 -14.31 7.12 -22.45
#